data_AF-A0A1E7EKK7-F1
#
_entry.id   AF-A0A1E7EKK7-F1
#
_cell.length_a   1.000
_cell.length_b   1.000
_cell.length_c   1.000
_cell.angle_alpha   90.00
_cell.angle_beta   90.00
_cell.angle_gamma   90.00
#
_symmetry.space_group_name_H-M   'P 1'
#
loop_
_entity.id
_entity.type
_entity.pdbx_description
1 polymer ?
#
loop_
_entity_poly.entity_id
_entity_poly.type
_entity_poly.pdbx_seq_one_letter_code
_entity_poly.pdbx_strand_id
1 'polypeptide(L)'
;MSIVLNLIPWHVMYKRLVSHYRQYGCTSVGGKYGSDTKLLKWVYRQRDRYKTNTISPEEKELLEEIDFVWDVLEKQWEENFALLTKFNQKHGHCNVPKNHKESDENLGKWLDRQRTNRKKGILDEERERRLEMIGIIWEPFSHQWEEMFALLEKFKQKHGYCDVPYNYQEGGESLGEWLNTQRKLKKNGILDNVRETRLTKLGVIMDPITHQWEKMFTLLETFKRKHGHCNVHKAQRETKWIVNHQRTKLK
;
A
#
# COMPACT_ATOMS: atom_id res chain seq x y z
N MET A 1 4.48 10.10 -59.10
CA MET A 1 5.89 9.80 -58.78
C MET A 1 5.93 9.04 -57.45
N SER A 2 6.23 7.74 -57.53
CA SER A 2 6.21 6.81 -56.41
C SER A 2 7.41 7.06 -55.49
N ILE A 3 7.16 7.46 -54.24
CA ILE A 3 8.20 7.52 -53.21
C ILE A 3 8.44 6.09 -52.75
N VAL A 4 9.44 5.43 -53.35
CA VAL A 4 9.99 4.17 -52.85
C VAL A 4 10.76 4.50 -51.58
N LEU A 5 10.06 4.53 -50.43
CA LEU A 5 10.71 4.52 -49.13
C LEU A 5 11.51 3.22 -49.04
N ASN A 6 12.83 3.34 -48.86
CA ASN A 6 13.78 2.26 -48.56
C ASN A 6 13.34 1.48 -47.30
N LEU A 7 12.37 0.58 -47.45
CA LEU A 7 11.94 -0.36 -46.43
C LEU A 7 12.94 -1.51 -46.43
N ILE A 8 13.72 -1.61 -45.35
CA ILE A 8 14.57 -2.79 -45.10
C ILE A 8 13.70 -4.04 -45.23
N PRO A 9 14.07 -5.03 -46.07
CA PRO A 9 13.24 -6.22 -46.29
C PRO A 9 12.90 -6.93 -44.99
N TRP A 10 11.68 -7.47 -44.88
CA TRP A 10 11.19 -8.10 -43.65
C TRP A 10 12.15 -9.17 -43.12
N HIS A 11 12.65 -10.04 -44.00
CA HIS A 11 13.57 -11.12 -43.64
C HIS A 11 14.89 -10.63 -43.03
N VAL A 12 15.38 -9.44 -43.41
CA VAL A 12 16.59 -8.82 -42.83
C VAL A 12 16.32 -8.41 -41.39
N MET A 13 15.17 -7.79 -41.13
CA MET A 13 14.76 -7.38 -39.79
C MET A 13 14.44 -8.58 -38.90
N TYR A 14 13.83 -9.63 -39.46
CA TYR A 14 13.61 -10.89 -38.77
C TYR A 14 14.93 -11.56 -38.36
N LYS A 15 15.90 -11.69 -39.27
CA LYS A 15 17.24 -12.24 -38.93
C LYS A 15 17.94 -11.43 -37.82
N ARG A 16 17.75 -10.11 -37.81
CA ARG A 16 18.23 -9.25 -36.71
C ARG A 16 17.53 -9.57 -35.39
N LEU A 17 16.21 -9.76 -35.40
CA LEU A 17 15.46 -10.15 -34.21
C LEU A 17 15.89 -11.53 -33.69
N VAL A 18 16.12 -12.51 -34.59
CA VAL A 18 16.66 -13.83 -34.21
C VAL A 18 18.03 -13.70 -33.54
N SER A 19 18.90 -12.85 -34.07
CA SER A 19 20.22 -12.59 -33.48
C SER A 19 20.10 -11.96 -32.09
N HIS A 20 19.17 -11.01 -31.94
CA HIS A 20 18.83 -10.40 -30.64
C HIS A 20 18.28 -11.44 -29.65
N TYR A 21 17.35 -12.29 -30.08
CA TYR A 21 16.80 -13.37 -29.25
C TYR A 21 17.89 -14.34 -28.79
N ARG A 22 18.81 -14.74 -29.67
CA ARG A 22 19.96 -15.59 -29.30
C ARG A 22 20.88 -14.93 -28.28
N GLN A 23 21.02 -13.62 -28.32
CA GLN A 23 21.87 -12.87 -27.40
C GLN A 23 21.23 -12.66 -26.03
N TYR A 24 19.94 -12.32 -25.99
CA TYR A 24 19.25 -11.88 -24.77
C TYR A 24 18.16 -12.82 -24.25
N GLY A 25 17.87 -13.91 -24.97
CA GLY A 25 16.82 -14.88 -24.62
C GLY A 25 15.40 -14.32 -24.70
N CYS A 26 15.19 -13.17 -25.35
CA CYS A 26 13.88 -12.54 -25.47
C CYS A 26 13.74 -11.71 -26.74
N THR A 27 12.50 -11.48 -27.15
CA THR A 27 12.14 -10.64 -28.31
C THR A 27 11.86 -9.18 -27.93
N SER A 28 12.09 -8.81 -26.67
CA SER A 28 12.00 -7.44 -26.18
C SER A 28 13.23 -6.64 -26.57
N VAL A 29 13.01 -5.56 -27.32
CA VAL A 29 14.07 -4.67 -27.81
C VAL A 29 13.95 -3.32 -27.11
N GLY A 30 15.07 -2.63 -26.86
CA GLY A 30 15.08 -1.33 -26.17
C GLY A 30 15.42 -1.43 -24.67
N GLY A 31 15.65 -0.27 -24.05
CA GLY A 31 15.99 -0.17 -22.63
C GLY A 31 17.27 -0.93 -22.29
N LYS A 32 17.17 -1.95 -21.44
CA LYS A 32 18.32 -2.76 -20.98
C LYS A 32 18.92 -3.68 -22.05
N TYR A 33 18.25 -3.85 -23.20
CA TYR A 33 18.68 -4.74 -24.28
C TYR A 33 19.29 -4.00 -25.49
N GLY A 34 19.69 -2.73 -25.30
CA GLY A 34 20.35 -1.92 -26.32
C GLY A 34 19.40 -0.98 -27.10
N SER A 35 20.00 -0.13 -27.94
CA SER A 35 19.35 1.00 -28.58
C SER A 35 19.12 0.84 -30.09
N ASP A 36 18.92 -0.39 -30.60
CA ASP A 36 18.54 -0.57 -32.01
C ASP A 36 17.11 -0.06 -32.24
N THR A 37 17.01 1.25 -32.48
CA THR A 37 15.76 1.95 -32.70
C THR A 37 15.04 1.50 -33.97
N LYS A 38 15.77 0.96 -34.97
CA LYS A 38 15.15 0.44 -36.20
C LYS A 38 14.48 -0.90 -35.92
N LEU A 39 15.17 -1.79 -35.21
CA LEU A 39 14.60 -3.07 -34.78
C LEU A 39 13.42 -2.87 -33.84
N LEU A 40 13.53 -1.94 -32.88
CA LEU A 40 12.44 -1.59 -31.99
C LEU A 40 11.19 -1.13 -32.75
N LYS A 41 11.33 -0.19 -33.70
CA LYS A 41 10.22 0.29 -34.54
C LYS A 41 9.61 -0.84 -35.39
N TRP A 42 10.44 -1.75 -35.88
CA TRP A 42 9.97 -2.89 -36.67
C TRP A 42 9.20 -3.91 -35.82
N VAL A 43 9.66 -4.21 -34.61
CA VAL A 43 8.96 -5.06 -33.63
C VAL A 43 7.59 -4.47 -33.28
N TYR A 44 7.51 -3.16 -33.00
CA TYR A 44 6.23 -2.50 -32.79
C TYR A 44 5.30 -2.62 -33.99
N ARG A 45 5.83 -2.47 -35.20
CA ARG A 45 5.04 -2.66 -36.42
C ARG A 45 4.52 -4.09 -36.55
N GLN A 46 5.27 -5.12 -36.16
CA GLN A 46 4.76 -6.50 -36.21
C GLN A 46 3.57 -6.68 -35.25
N ARG A 47 3.65 -6.13 -34.04
CA ARG A 47 2.52 -6.17 -33.07
C ARG A 47 1.28 -5.45 -33.59
N ASP A 48 1.46 -4.29 -34.23
CA ASP A 48 0.37 -3.54 -34.85
C ASP A 48 -0.27 -4.31 -36.02
N ARG A 49 0.56 -4.94 -36.87
CA ARG A 49 0.09 -5.81 -37.96
C ARG A 49 -0.68 -7.02 -37.44
N TYR A 50 -0.22 -7.62 -36.35
CA TYR A 50 -0.94 -8.72 -35.69
C TYR A 50 -2.30 -8.26 -35.17
N LYS A 51 -2.35 -7.12 -34.45
CA LYS A 51 -3.59 -6.55 -33.93
C LYS A 51 -4.60 -6.19 -35.02
N THR A 52 -4.12 -5.76 -36.19
CA THR A 52 -4.94 -5.38 -37.34
C THR A 52 -5.21 -6.54 -38.31
N ASN A 53 -4.77 -7.77 -37.99
CA ASN A 53 -4.87 -8.95 -38.86
C ASN A 53 -4.25 -8.76 -40.26
N THR A 54 -3.17 -7.98 -40.37
CA THR A 54 -2.44 -7.70 -41.63
C THR A 54 -1.07 -8.38 -41.71
N ILE A 55 -0.76 -9.26 -40.75
CA ILE A 55 0.41 -10.12 -40.81
C ILE A 55 0.11 -11.36 -41.64
N SER A 56 1.06 -11.81 -42.48
CA SER A 56 0.90 -13.06 -43.22
C SER A 56 1.03 -14.27 -42.30
N PRO A 57 0.40 -15.42 -42.64
CA PRO A 57 0.56 -16.67 -41.89
C PRO A 57 2.03 -17.07 -41.71
N GLU A 58 2.84 -16.94 -42.76
CA GLU A 58 4.25 -17.33 -42.76
C GLU A 58 5.10 -16.42 -41.85
N GLU A 59 4.87 -15.10 -41.89
CA GLU A 59 5.55 -14.17 -40.96
C GLU A 59 5.15 -14.40 -39.51
N LYS A 60 3.88 -14.76 -39.27
CA LYS A 60 3.37 -15.08 -37.94
C LYS A 60 4.05 -16.34 -37.40
N GLU A 61 4.07 -17.41 -38.18
CA GLU A 61 4.70 -18.68 -37.82
C GLU A 61 6.19 -18.48 -37.47
N LEU A 62 6.93 -17.77 -38.32
CA LEU A 62 8.35 -17.45 -38.07
C LEU A 62 8.59 -16.66 -36.78
N LEU A 63 7.67 -15.75 -36.41
CA LEU A 63 7.77 -14.99 -35.17
C LEU A 63 7.40 -15.85 -33.96
N GLU A 64 6.43 -16.75 -34.10
CA GLU A 64 6.05 -17.71 -33.05
C GLU A 64 7.18 -18.71 -32.75
N GLU A 65 7.96 -19.13 -33.75
CA GLU A 65 9.15 -20.00 -33.57
C GLU A 65 10.21 -19.43 -32.62
N ILE A 66 10.24 -18.11 -32.41
CA ILE A 66 11.20 -17.43 -31.52
C ILE A 66 10.54 -16.84 -30.28
N ASP A 67 9.38 -17.38 -29.88
CA ASP A 67 8.59 -16.93 -28.74
C ASP A 67 8.32 -15.41 -28.79
N PHE A 68 7.94 -14.90 -29.97
CA PHE A 68 7.66 -13.49 -30.13
C PHE A 68 6.49 -13.05 -29.25
N VAL A 69 6.73 -12.05 -28.41
CA VAL A 69 5.71 -11.53 -27.50
C VAL A 69 4.85 -10.50 -28.23
N TRP A 70 3.65 -10.94 -28.62
CA TRP A 70 2.63 -10.11 -29.26
C TRP A 70 2.07 -9.05 -28.31
N ASP A 71 1.65 -9.46 -27.10
CA ASP A 71 1.17 -8.56 -26.05
C ASP A 71 2.16 -8.50 -24.88
N VAL A 72 2.94 -7.42 -24.86
CA VAL A 72 3.94 -7.19 -23.81
C VAL A 72 3.28 -6.84 -22.48
N LEU A 73 2.13 -6.15 -22.52
CA LEU A 73 1.45 -5.73 -21.30
C LEU A 73 0.81 -6.93 -20.62
N GLU A 74 0.23 -7.84 -21.40
CA GLU A 74 -0.30 -9.10 -20.88
C GLU A 74 0.82 -9.95 -20.28
N LYS A 75 1.92 -10.16 -21.03
CA LYS A 75 3.07 -10.92 -20.52
C LYS A 75 3.60 -10.34 -19.19
N GLN A 76 3.77 -9.03 -19.11
CA GLN A 76 4.26 -8.38 -17.89
C GLN A 76 3.26 -8.51 -16.73
N TRP A 77 1.96 -8.50 -17.02
CA TRP A 77 0.93 -8.70 -16.01
C TRP A 77 0.98 -10.15 -15.47
N GLU A 78 1.09 -11.14 -16.35
CA GLU A 78 1.23 -12.56 -15.98
C GLU A 78 2.48 -12.82 -15.14
N GLU A 79 3.62 -12.24 -15.53
CA GLU A 79 4.86 -12.34 -14.77
C GLU A 79 4.70 -11.77 -13.35
N ASN A 80 4.11 -10.58 -13.21
CA ASN A 80 3.86 -9.98 -11.91
C ASN A 80 2.83 -10.76 -11.08
N PHE A 81 1.80 -11.30 -11.70
CA PHE A 81 0.82 -12.15 -11.04
C PHE A 81 1.47 -13.44 -10.51
N ALA A 82 2.38 -14.05 -11.28
CA ALA A 82 3.16 -15.19 -10.83
C ALA A 82 4.09 -14.83 -9.66
N LEU A 83 4.72 -13.65 -9.67
CA LEU A 83 5.50 -13.15 -8.53
C LEU A 83 4.64 -12.94 -7.28
N LEU A 84 3.42 -12.39 -7.43
CA LEU A 84 2.49 -12.27 -6.31
C LEU A 84 2.06 -13.62 -5.77
N THR A 85 1.79 -14.58 -6.65
CA THR A 85 1.41 -15.94 -6.24
C THR A 85 2.53 -16.59 -5.42
N LYS A 86 3.80 -16.44 -5.85
CA LYS A 86 4.97 -16.91 -5.10
C LYS A 86 5.10 -16.19 -3.75
N PHE A 87 4.90 -14.88 -3.72
CA PHE A 87 4.91 -14.11 -2.48
C PHE A 87 3.84 -14.63 -1.51
N ASN A 88 2.61 -14.85 -1.99
CA ASN A 88 1.51 -15.39 -1.20
C ASN A 88 1.84 -16.80 -0.67
N GLN A 89 2.39 -17.68 -1.49
CA GLN A 89 2.82 -19.02 -1.05
C GLN A 89 3.88 -18.97 0.05
N LYS A 90 4.80 -18.00 -0.01
CA LYS A 90 5.88 -17.83 0.96
C LYS A 90 5.42 -17.18 2.28
N HIS A 91 4.52 -16.21 2.21
CA HIS A 91 4.13 -15.37 3.35
C HIS A 91 2.73 -15.67 3.89
N GLY A 92 1.93 -16.46 3.18
CA GLY A 92 0.54 -16.77 3.51
C GLY A 92 -0.44 -15.61 3.28
N HIS A 93 0.02 -14.51 2.66
CA HIS A 93 -0.81 -13.34 2.39
C HIS A 93 -0.33 -12.52 1.18
N CYS A 94 -1.20 -11.67 0.64
CA CYS A 94 -0.89 -10.71 -0.43
C CYS A 94 -0.58 -9.28 0.07
N ASN A 95 -0.30 -9.07 1.37
CA ASN A 95 0.07 -7.77 1.92
C ASN A 95 1.54 -7.40 1.60
N VAL A 96 1.78 -7.04 0.34
CA VAL A 96 3.11 -6.67 -0.16
C VAL A 96 3.43 -5.22 0.20
N PRO A 97 4.55 -4.92 0.88
CA PRO A 97 4.98 -3.56 1.16
C PRO A 97 5.14 -2.73 -0.13
N LYS A 98 4.80 -1.44 -0.08
CA LYS A 98 4.79 -0.53 -1.24
C LYS A 98 6.08 -0.53 -2.07
N ASN A 99 7.22 -0.67 -1.42
CA ASN A 99 8.54 -0.66 -2.07
C ASN A 99 9.19 -2.05 -2.15
N HIS A 100 8.46 -3.12 -1.81
CA HIS A 100 8.96 -4.49 -1.92
C HIS A 100 9.28 -4.80 -3.37
N LYS A 101 10.47 -5.36 -3.57
CA LYS A 101 10.91 -5.86 -4.87
C LYS A 101 11.02 -7.36 -4.80
N GLU A 102 10.43 -8.02 -5.80
CA GLU A 102 10.63 -9.44 -6.04
C GLU A 102 11.37 -9.56 -7.36
N SER A 103 12.62 -10.03 -7.33
CA SER A 103 13.56 -9.88 -8.44
C SER A 103 13.75 -8.40 -8.83
N ASP A 104 13.63 -8.05 -10.12
CA ASP A 104 13.74 -6.68 -10.62
C ASP A 104 12.43 -5.88 -10.55
N GLU A 105 11.31 -6.55 -10.21
CA GLU A 105 9.97 -5.94 -10.27
C GLU A 105 9.53 -5.39 -8.92
N ASN A 106 8.93 -4.20 -8.95
CA ASN A 106 8.34 -3.61 -7.75
C ASN A 106 6.88 -4.02 -7.63
N LEU A 107 6.68 -5.14 -6.92
CA LEU A 107 5.38 -5.78 -6.77
C LEU A 107 4.39 -4.91 -5.97
N GLY A 108 4.87 -4.16 -4.98
CA GLY A 108 4.04 -3.23 -4.20
C GLY A 108 3.43 -2.11 -5.07
N LYS A 109 4.25 -1.48 -5.92
CA LYS A 109 3.78 -0.48 -6.89
C LYS A 109 2.86 -1.08 -7.94
N TRP A 110 3.14 -2.30 -8.40
CA TRP A 110 2.28 -2.98 -9.36
C TRP A 110 0.89 -3.26 -8.76
N LEU A 111 0.80 -3.70 -7.50
CA LEU A 111 -0.47 -3.87 -6.80
C LEU A 111 -1.22 -2.56 -6.60
N ASP A 112 -0.54 -1.48 -6.23
CA ASP A 112 -1.17 -0.15 -6.12
C ASP A 112 -1.78 0.31 -7.45
N ARG A 113 -1.15 -0.05 -8.57
CA ARG A 113 -1.72 0.17 -9.90
C ARG A 113 -2.98 -0.67 -10.14
N GLN A 114 -2.99 -1.95 -9.73
CA GLN A 114 -4.21 -2.79 -9.84
C GLN A 114 -5.36 -2.22 -9.01
N ARG A 115 -5.10 -1.82 -7.76
CA ARG A 115 -6.08 -1.16 -6.87
C ARG A 115 -6.62 0.13 -7.50
N THR A 116 -5.74 0.94 -8.08
CA THR A 116 -6.13 2.18 -8.78
C THR A 116 -6.99 1.89 -10.02
N ASN A 117 -6.64 0.88 -10.82
CA ASN A 117 -7.40 0.49 -11.99
C ASN A 117 -8.79 -0.03 -11.61
N ARG A 118 -8.89 -0.85 -10.57
CA ARG A 118 -10.17 -1.33 -10.03
C ARG A 118 -11.05 -0.17 -9.56
N LYS A 119 -10.50 0.76 -8.77
CA LYS A 119 -11.24 1.96 -8.31
C LYS A 119 -11.75 2.82 -9.47
N LYS A 120 -11.05 2.82 -10.60
CA LYS A 120 -11.43 3.51 -11.84
C LYS A 120 -12.41 2.72 -12.72
N GLY A 121 -12.71 1.45 -12.39
CA GLY A 121 -13.55 0.58 -13.22
C GLY A 121 -12.90 0.17 -14.53
N ILE A 122 -11.57 0.19 -14.63
CA ILE A 122 -10.81 -0.16 -15.85
C ILE A 122 -9.92 -1.38 -15.68
N LEU A 123 -10.02 -2.07 -14.53
CA LEU A 123 -9.38 -3.35 -14.36
C LEU A 123 -10.21 -4.40 -15.10
N ASP A 124 -9.54 -5.22 -15.91
CA ASP A 124 -10.18 -6.35 -16.57
C ASP A 124 -10.79 -7.32 -15.54
N GLU A 125 -11.99 -7.83 -15.82
CA GLU A 125 -12.75 -8.66 -14.88
C GLU A 125 -12.02 -9.97 -14.54
N GLU A 126 -11.33 -10.58 -15.51
CA GLU A 126 -10.59 -11.81 -15.27
C GLU A 126 -9.37 -11.54 -14.39
N ARG A 127 -8.68 -10.42 -14.61
CA ARG A 127 -7.59 -9.98 -13.73
C ARG A 127 -8.06 -9.71 -12.32
N GLU A 128 -9.22 -9.08 -12.16
CA GLU A 128 -9.84 -8.86 -10.84
C GLU A 128 -10.13 -10.20 -10.14
N ARG A 129 -10.85 -11.11 -10.81
CA ARG A 129 -11.16 -12.45 -10.28
C ARG A 129 -9.90 -13.21 -9.84
N ARG A 130 -8.86 -13.20 -10.66
CA ARG A 130 -7.60 -13.90 -10.36
C ARG A 130 -6.89 -13.33 -9.14
N LEU A 131 -6.90 -12.00 -8.97
CA LEU A 131 -6.32 -11.35 -7.79
C LEU A 131 -7.14 -11.66 -6.53
N GLU A 132 -8.47 -11.72 -6.63
CA GLU A 132 -9.35 -12.11 -5.53
C GLU A 132 -9.14 -13.57 -5.10
N MET A 133 -8.95 -14.48 -6.06
CA MET A 133 -8.71 -15.89 -5.78
C MET A 133 -7.47 -16.14 -4.92
N ILE A 134 -6.46 -15.29 -5.01
CA ILE A 134 -5.23 -15.38 -4.19
C ILE A 134 -5.30 -14.48 -2.94
N GLY A 135 -6.46 -13.90 -2.63
CA GLY A 135 -6.71 -13.17 -1.40
C GLY A 135 -6.14 -11.75 -1.39
N ILE A 136 -6.21 -11.03 -2.53
CA ILE A 136 -5.80 -9.62 -2.55
C ILE A 136 -6.66 -8.78 -1.59
N ILE A 137 -5.99 -7.88 -0.87
CA ILE A 137 -6.68 -6.84 -0.10
C ILE A 137 -6.75 -5.57 -0.96
N TRP A 138 -7.96 -5.24 -1.39
CA TRP A 138 -8.22 -4.07 -2.22
C TRP A 138 -8.04 -2.74 -1.47
N GLU A 139 -8.40 -2.72 -0.18
CA GLU A 139 -8.32 -1.54 0.68
C GLU A 139 -7.37 -1.80 1.87
N PRO A 140 -6.03 -1.84 1.64
CA PRO A 140 -5.06 -2.28 2.65
C PRO A 140 -5.05 -1.40 3.91
N PHE A 141 -5.22 -0.09 3.76
CA PHE A 141 -5.28 0.83 4.91
C PHE A 141 -6.53 0.63 5.77
N SER A 142 -7.66 0.26 5.14
CA SER A 142 -8.88 -0.05 5.88
C SER A 142 -8.75 -1.37 6.60
N HIS A 143 -8.20 -2.39 5.93
CA HIS A 143 -7.95 -3.69 6.54
C HIS A 143 -6.99 -3.59 7.73
N GLN A 144 -5.84 -2.91 7.57
CA GLN A 144 -4.88 -2.69 8.66
C GLN A 144 -5.50 -1.95 9.84
N TRP A 145 -6.39 -0.99 9.58
CA TRP A 145 -7.10 -0.29 10.66
C TRP A 145 -8.00 -1.25 11.44
N GLU A 146 -8.72 -2.15 10.77
CA GLU A 146 -9.55 -3.17 11.44
C GLU A 146 -8.71 -4.14 12.28
N GLU A 147 -7.55 -4.58 11.77
CA GLU A 147 -6.62 -5.42 12.52
C GLU A 147 -6.13 -4.73 13.80
N MET A 148 -5.69 -3.47 13.69
CA MET A 148 -5.28 -2.69 14.85
C MET A 148 -6.41 -2.42 15.84
N PHE A 149 -7.63 -2.20 15.34
CA PHE A 149 -8.80 -2.06 16.19
C PHE A 149 -9.12 -3.37 16.94
N ALA A 150 -9.02 -4.52 16.29
CA ALA A 150 -9.19 -5.82 16.94
C ALA A 150 -8.12 -6.07 18.01
N LEU A 151 -6.87 -5.65 17.78
CA LEU A 151 -5.82 -5.68 18.81
C LEU A 151 -6.16 -4.80 20.01
N LEU A 152 -6.76 -3.63 19.77
CA LEU A 152 -7.25 -2.77 20.85
C LEU A 152 -8.40 -3.39 21.65
N GLU A 153 -9.33 -4.08 20.99
CA GLU A 153 -10.40 -4.82 21.67
C GLU A 153 -9.83 -5.91 22.57
N LYS A 154 -8.84 -6.67 22.08
CA LYS A 154 -8.11 -7.68 22.89
C LYS A 154 -7.40 -7.04 24.08
N PHE A 155 -6.73 -5.91 23.87
CA PHE A 155 -6.09 -5.16 24.96
C PHE A 155 -7.11 -4.77 26.03
N LYS A 156 -8.27 -4.22 25.62
CA LYS A 156 -9.34 -3.84 26.55
C LYS A 156 -9.88 -5.04 27.31
N GLN A 157 -10.09 -6.18 26.64
CA GLN A 157 -10.56 -7.40 27.29
C GLN A 157 -9.58 -7.88 28.38
N LYS A 158 -8.28 -7.76 28.11
CA LYS A 158 -7.21 -8.18 29.04
C LYS A 158 -7.01 -7.22 30.22
N HIS A 159 -7.10 -5.91 29.99
CA HIS A 159 -6.72 -4.89 30.97
C HIS A 159 -7.90 -4.15 31.60
N GLY A 160 -9.09 -4.18 30.97
CA GLY A 160 -10.30 -3.47 31.42
C GLY A 160 -10.34 -1.99 31.03
N TYR A 161 -9.31 -1.45 30.36
CA TYR A 161 -9.21 -0.05 29.96
C TYR A 161 -8.54 0.10 28.57
N CYS A 162 -8.58 1.32 28.01
CA CYS A 162 -8.05 1.64 26.68
C CYS A 162 -6.92 2.68 26.69
N ASP A 163 -6.39 3.02 27.87
CA ASP A 163 -5.20 3.86 28.01
C ASP A 163 -3.92 3.04 27.75
N VAL A 164 -3.62 2.83 26.47
CA VAL A 164 -2.48 2.02 26.02
C VAL A 164 -1.19 2.86 26.11
N PRO A 165 -0.14 2.39 26.81
CA PRO A 165 1.16 3.05 26.82
C PRO A 165 1.74 3.22 25.41
N TYR A 166 2.43 4.32 25.14
CA TYR A 166 2.94 4.64 23.78
C TYR A 166 3.78 3.51 23.16
N ASN A 167 4.66 2.88 23.94
CA ASN A 167 5.54 1.81 23.49
C ASN A 167 4.94 0.40 23.67
N TYR A 168 3.65 0.26 24.02
CA TYR A 168 3.04 -1.04 24.18
C TYR A 168 2.86 -1.72 22.82
N GLN A 169 3.30 -2.97 22.74
CA GLN A 169 3.17 -3.82 21.56
C GLN A 169 2.18 -4.96 21.81
N GLU A 170 1.35 -5.25 20.82
CA GLU A 170 0.44 -6.39 20.81
C GLU A 170 0.53 -7.07 19.44
N GLY A 171 0.77 -8.38 19.40
CA GLY A 171 0.89 -9.11 18.13
C GLY A 171 2.01 -8.61 17.19
N GLY A 172 3.05 -7.97 17.72
CA GLY A 172 4.13 -7.37 16.93
C GLY A 172 3.86 -5.94 16.44
N GLU A 173 2.67 -5.40 16.73
CA GLU A 173 2.24 -4.07 16.30
C GLU A 173 2.29 -3.05 17.44
N SER A 174 2.66 -1.80 17.12
CA SER A 174 2.78 -0.69 18.08
C SER A 174 1.41 -0.04 18.34
N LEU A 175 0.63 -0.61 19.26
CA LEU A 175 -0.75 -0.19 19.52
C LEU A 175 -0.84 1.23 20.11
N GLY A 176 0.08 1.59 21.00
CA GLY A 176 0.12 2.92 21.60
C GLY A 176 0.44 4.03 20.59
N GLU A 177 1.38 3.76 19.68
CA GLU A 177 1.72 4.66 18.58
C GLU A 177 0.57 4.80 17.58
N TRP A 178 -0.10 3.70 17.24
CA TRP A 178 -1.27 3.71 16.38
C TRP A 178 -2.40 4.56 16.96
N LEU A 179 -2.71 4.41 18.25
CA LEU A 179 -3.70 5.27 18.93
C LEU A 179 -3.29 6.74 18.91
N ASN A 180 -2.01 7.06 19.11
CA ASN A 180 -1.52 8.43 18.99
C ASN A 180 -1.71 8.99 17.57
N THR A 181 -1.52 8.15 16.56
CA THR A 181 -1.83 8.51 15.17
C THR A 181 -3.32 8.82 15.00
N GLN A 182 -4.23 8.01 15.56
CA GLN A 182 -5.68 8.31 15.51
C GLN A 182 -6.01 9.65 16.18
N ARG A 183 -5.39 9.96 17.32
CA ARG A 183 -5.56 11.25 18.03
C ARG A 183 -5.07 12.43 17.19
N LYS A 184 -3.93 12.30 16.51
CA LYS A 184 -3.43 13.32 15.57
C LYS A 184 -4.38 13.52 14.39
N LEU A 185 -4.91 12.44 13.81
CA LEU A 185 -5.89 12.52 12.72
C LEU A 185 -7.16 13.25 13.17
N LYS A 186 -7.67 12.98 14.38
CA LYS A 186 -8.82 13.69 14.95
C LYS A 186 -8.53 15.17 15.15
N LYS A 187 -7.38 15.50 15.77
CA LYS A 187 -6.96 16.89 16.00
C LYS A 187 -6.87 17.68 14.69
N ASN A 188 -6.46 17.02 13.61
CA ASN A 188 -6.35 17.62 12.28
C ASN A 188 -7.69 17.61 11.49
N GLY A 189 -8.79 17.09 12.06
CA GLY A 189 -10.10 17.06 11.42
C GLY A 189 -10.23 16.07 10.25
N ILE A 190 -9.34 15.08 10.17
CA ILE A 190 -9.28 14.11 9.06
C ILE A 190 -9.57 12.66 9.47
N LEU A 191 -9.79 12.42 10.76
CA LEU A 191 -10.23 11.10 11.21
C LEU A 191 -11.67 10.87 10.76
N ASP A 192 -11.90 9.72 10.12
CA ASP A 192 -13.23 9.29 9.73
C ASP A 192 -14.17 9.17 10.95
N ASN A 193 -15.40 9.66 10.82
CA ASN A 193 -16.38 9.72 11.90
C ASN A 193 -16.79 8.33 12.41
N VAL A 194 -16.83 7.31 11.55
CA VAL A 194 -17.16 5.94 11.96
C VAL A 194 -16.01 5.39 12.82
N ARG A 195 -14.77 5.60 12.40
CA ARG A 195 -13.57 5.22 13.19
C ARG A 195 -13.52 5.94 14.54
N GLU A 196 -13.79 7.24 14.57
CA GLU A 196 -13.85 8.01 15.81
C GLU A 196 -14.93 7.46 16.77
N THR A 197 -16.14 7.20 16.24
CA THR A 197 -17.26 6.66 17.00
C THR A 197 -16.91 5.31 17.60
N ARG A 198 -16.27 4.42 16.82
CA ARG A 198 -15.84 3.09 17.29
C ARG A 198 -14.80 3.19 18.40
N LEU A 199 -13.78 4.04 18.24
CA LEU A 199 -12.75 4.26 19.26
C LEU A 199 -13.37 4.80 20.56
N THR A 200 -14.24 5.82 20.44
CA THR A 200 -14.89 6.43 21.60
C THR A 200 -15.84 5.47 22.30
N LYS A 201 -16.63 4.69 21.54
CA LYS A 201 -17.52 3.64 22.08
C LYS A 201 -16.73 2.54 22.79
N LEU A 202 -15.53 2.21 22.30
CA LEU A 202 -14.64 1.28 22.97
C LEU A 202 -14.05 1.87 24.28
N GLY A 203 -14.15 3.18 24.51
CA GLY A 203 -13.65 3.86 25.71
C GLY A 203 -12.28 4.51 25.54
N VAL A 204 -11.84 4.73 24.29
CA VAL A 204 -10.61 5.48 24.02
C VAL A 204 -10.83 6.96 24.30
N ILE A 205 -9.97 7.53 25.14
CA ILE A 205 -9.92 8.98 25.36
C ILE A 205 -9.17 9.60 24.17
N MET A 206 -9.92 10.31 23.33
CA MET A 206 -9.41 10.92 22.10
C MET A 206 -8.64 12.22 22.33
N ASP A 207 -8.91 12.92 23.44
CA ASP A 207 -8.12 14.06 23.92
C ASP A 207 -7.64 13.81 25.36
N PRO A 208 -6.51 13.10 25.54
CA PRO A 208 -5.99 12.80 26.86
C PRO A 208 -5.59 14.05 27.65
N ILE A 209 -5.16 15.11 26.97
CA ILE A 209 -4.70 16.34 27.62
C ILE A 209 -5.88 17.06 28.25
N THR A 210 -6.95 17.27 27.47
CA THR A 210 -8.18 17.90 27.98
C THR A 210 -8.80 17.05 29.09
N HIS A 211 -8.88 15.73 28.91
CA HIS A 211 -9.42 14.85 29.94
C HIS A 211 -8.59 14.85 31.24
N GLN A 212 -7.25 14.88 31.14
CA GLN A 212 -6.39 15.03 32.32
C GLN A 212 -6.58 16.38 33.00
N TRP A 213 -6.72 17.45 32.22
CA TRP A 213 -6.98 18.78 32.74
C TRP A 213 -8.33 18.87 33.45
N GLU A 214 -9.40 18.28 32.89
CA GLU A 214 -10.72 18.23 33.53
C GLU A 214 -10.66 17.48 34.86
N LYS A 215 -10.01 16.32 34.90
CA LYS A 215 -9.76 15.59 36.16
C LYS A 215 -9.02 16.45 37.16
N MET A 216 -7.96 17.14 36.73
CA MET A 216 -7.20 18.05 37.58
C MET A 216 -8.05 19.18 38.13
N PHE A 217 -8.85 19.79 37.26
CA PHE A 217 -9.73 20.88 37.61
C PHE A 217 -10.77 20.46 38.66
N THR A 218 -11.43 19.32 38.47
CA THR A 218 -12.38 18.77 39.46
C THR A 218 -11.72 18.47 40.82
N LEU A 219 -10.49 17.94 40.82
CA LEU A 219 -9.74 17.74 42.06
C LEU A 219 -9.43 19.07 42.76
N LEU A 220 -9.04 20.10 42.01
CA LEU A 220 -8.80 21.45 42.55
C LEU A 220 -10.07 22.09 43.11
N GLU A 221 -11.22 21.93 42.45
CA GLU A 221 -12.50 22.40 42.97
C GLU A 221 -12.85 21.71 44.29
N THR A 222 -12.67 20.39 44.36
CA THR A 222 -12.92 19.60 45.58
C THR A 222 -12.02 20.06 46.72
N PHE A 223 -10.73 20.31 46.43
CA PHE A 223 -9.78 20.85 47.40
C PHE A 223 -10.19 22.24 47.87
N LYS A 224 -10.56 23.15 46.96
CA LYS A 224 -11.03 24.50 47.29
C LYS A 224 -12.26 24.46 48.20
N ARG A 225 -13.23 23.58 47.93
CA ARG A 225 -14.42 23.41 48.78
C ARG A 225 -14.05 22.95 50.20
N LYS A 226 -13.06 22.06 50.34
CA LYS A 226 -12.62 21.52 51.64
C LYS A 226 -11.78 22.52 52.45
N HIS A 227 -10.93 23.32 51.80
CA HIS A 227 -9.92 24.14 52.47
C HIS A 227 -10.13 25.66 52.33
N GLY A 228 -11.10 26.10 51.55
CA GLY A 228 -11.41 27.52 51.33
C GLY A 228 -10.45 28.26 50.38
N HIS A 229 -9.40 27.60 49.89
CA HIS A 229 -8.40 28.19 48.98
C HIS A 229 -7.85 27.19 47.97
N CYS A 230 -7.21 27.67 46.89
CA CYS A 230 -6.55 26.84 45.88
C CYS A 230 -5.04 26.67 46.11
N ASN A 231 -4.49 27.14 47.24
CA ASN A 231 -3.07 26.98 47.54
C ASN A 231 -2.77 25.53 47.98
N VAL A 232 -2.28 24.72 47.04
CA VAL A 232 -2.03 23.29 47.24
C VAL A 232 -0.56 23.07 47.62
N HIS A 233 -0.29 22.71 48.87
CA HIS A 233 1.08 22.53 49.36
C HIS A 233 1.59 21.10 49.13
N LYS A 234 2.83 20.96 48.65
CA LYS A 234 3.48 19.68 48.27
C LYS A 234 3.58 18.64 49.41
N ALA A 235 3.46 19.09 50.66
CA ALA A 235 3.53 18.25 51.86
C ALA A 235 2.20 17.57 52.24
N GLN A 236 1.07 18.00 51.66
CA GLN A 236 -0.22 17.39 51.93
C GLN A 236 -0.32 16.05 51.17
N ARG A 237 -0.43 14.92 51.90
CA ARG A 237 -0.50 13.57 51.30
C ARG A 237 -1.61 13.44 50.25
N GLU A 238 -2.72 14.14 50.48
CA GLU A 238 -3.92 14.14 49.63
C GLU A 238 -3.73 14.86 48.28
N THR A 239 -2.66 15.65 48.12
CA THR A 239 -2.49 16.57 46.98
C THR A 239 -1.32 16.23 46.06
N LYS A 240 -0.64 15.11 46.33
CA LYS A 240 0.58 14.67 45.63
C LYS A 240 0.41 14.61 44.11
N TRP A 241 -0.78 14.24 43.62
CA TRP A 241 -1.09 14.20 42.19
C TRP A 241 -1.35 15.60 41.59
N ILE A 242 -2.03 16.49 42.33
CA ILE A 242 -2.31 17.88 41.94
C ILE A 242 -1.01 18.67 41.76
N VAL A 243 -0.12 18.59 42.75
CA VAL A 243 1.14 19.36 42.76
C VAL A 243 2.12 18.89 41.66
N ASN A 244 2.10 17.60 41.31
CA ASN A 244 3.00 17.05 40.28
C ASN A 244 2.63 17.48 38.84
N HIS A 245 1.40 17.92 38.60
CA HIS A 245 0.88 18.22 37.25
C HIS A 245 0.47 19.70 37.07
N GLN A 246 0.66 20.56 38.07
CA GLN A 246 0.44 22.02 37.98
C GLN A 246 1.40 22.76 37.02
N ARG A 247 2.32 22.08 36.32
CA ARG A 247 3.41 22.72 35.55
C ARG A 247 3.30 22.68 34.02
N THR A 248 2.14 22.42 33.42
CA THR A 248 2.05 22.24 31.94
C THR A 248 1.16 23.21 31.16
N LYS A 249 0.83 24.40 31.67
CA LYS A 249 0.36 25.51 30.82
C LYS A 249 0.92 26.86 31.29
N LEU A 250 2.20 27.09 31.02
CA LEU A 250 2.82 28.41 30.91
C LEU A 250 3.98 28.35 29.90
N LYS A 251 3.69 27.94 28.65
CA LYS A 251 4.43 28.30 27.42
C LYS A 251 3.49 28.18 26.24
#